data_AF-A0A659RZM7-F1
#
_entry.id   AF-A0A659RZM7-F1
#
_cell.length_a   1.000
_cell.length_b   1.000
_cell.length_c   1.000
_cell.angle_alpha   90.00
_cell.angle_beta   90.00
_cell.angle_gamma   90.00
#
_symmetry.space_group_name_H-M   'P 1'
#
loop_
_entity.id
_entity.type
_entity.pdbx_description
1 polymer ?
#
loop_
_entity_poly.entity_id
_entity_poly.type
_entity_poly.pdbx_seq_one_letter_code
_entity_poly.pdbx_strand_id
1 'polypeptide(L)'
;AELTSRAAFSLNVRAFLLIKDKKVFCSSATGAMNMPLQQLVPDIDIRKDVAMAILPGTPMMPNKPTMVIWYRNPLLNDSGVFTSLNINLTPYLLYTTRQDDFNGIALIVGYTGRSAVSSRKLPVG
;
A
#
# COMPACT_ATOMS: atom_id res chain seq x y z
N ALA A 1 21.43 -9.21 -12.58
CA ALA A 1 21.19 -7.82 -13.06
C ALA A 1 19.73 -7.54 -13.42
N GLU A 2 18.93 -8.54 -13.81
CA GLU A 2 17.51 -8.33 -14.15
C GLU A 2 16.62 -7.98 -12.94
N LEU A 3 16.91 -8.56 -11.77
CA LEU A 3 16.22 -8.23 -10.50
C LEU A 3 16.45 -6.77 -10.06
N THR A 4 17.67 -6.24 -10.25
CA THR A 4 18.01 -4.84 -9.97
C THR A 4 17.43 -3.87 -11.01
N SER A 5 17.20 -4.32 -12.26
CA SER A 5 16.51 -3.55 -13.31
C SER A 5 15.00 -3.44 -13.05
N ARG A 6 14.33 -4.50 -12.59
CA ARG A 6 12.91 -4.41 -12.18
C ARG A 6 12.71 -3.52 -10.96
N ALA A 7 13.66 -3.53 -10.03
CA ALA A 7 13.69 -2.56 -8.93
C ALA A 7 13.95 -1.12 -9.44
N ALA A 8 14.60 -0.88 -10.58
CA ALA A 8 14.80 0.48 -11.12
C ALA A 8 13.51 1.11 -11.70
N PHE A 9 12.41 0.35 -11.83
CA PHE A 9 11.05 0.90 -11.99
C PHE A 9 10.43 1.35 -10.64
N SER A 10 11.23 1.48 -9.57
CA SER A 10 10.88 1.86 -8.18
C SER A 10 10.41 3.31 -8.00
N LEU A 11 9.57 3.87 -8.86
CA LEU A 11 9.17 5.25 -8.62
C LEU A 11 8.23 5.44 -7.42
N ASN A 12 7.82 4.37 -6.72
CA ASN A 12 6.89 4.51 -5.60
C ASN A 12 7.09 3.55 -4.40
N VAL A 13 8.13 2.71 -4.33
CA VAL A 13 8.29 1.82 -3.14
C VAL A 13 8.77 2.61 -1.93
N ARG A 14 8.10 2.44 -0.78
CA ARG A 14 8.46 3.05 0.51
C ARG A 14 9.35 2.14 1.35
N ALA A 15 8.97 0.88 1.50
CA ALA A 15 9.73 -0.10 2.27
C ALA A 15 9.30 -1.53 1.92
N PHE A 16 10.24 -2.46 2.04
CA PHE A 16 10.01 -3.89 2.16
C PHE A 16 10.20 -4.31 3.62
N LEU A 17 9.27 -5.10 4.14
CA LEU A 17 9.32 -5.69 5.46
C LEU A 17 9.35 -7.21 5.33
N LEU A 18 10.27 -7.85 6.06
CA LEU A 18 10.34 -9.29 6.16
C LEU A 18 9.58 -9.75 7.41
N ILE A 19 8.65 -10.68 7.19
CA ILE A 19 7.74 -11.17 8.21
C ILE A 19 8.05 -12.62 8.51
N LYS A 20 8.23 -12.93 9.79
CA LYS A 20 8.38 -14.29 10.30
C LYS A 20 7.49 -14.47 11.52
N ASP A 21 6.68 -15.53 11.53
CA ASP A 21 5.79 -15.87 12.64
C ASP A 21 4.93 -14.66 13.08
N LYS A 22 4.29 -13.98 12.12
CA LYS A 22 3.47 -12.76 12.30
C LYS A 22 4.23 -11.50 12.78
N LYS A 23 5.55 -11.57 12.94
CA LYS A 23 6.37 -10.44 13.38
C LYS A 23 7.22 -9.89 12.26
N VAL A 24 7.30 -8.56 12.21
CA VAL A 24 8.27 -7.85 11.39
C VAL A 24 9.64 -7.95 12.07
N PHE A 25 10.59 -8.59 11.41
CA PHE A 25 11.95 -8.74 11.93
C PHE A 25 12.98 -7.85 11.22
N CYS A 26 12.69 -7.44 9.98
CA CYS A 26 13.57 -6.58 9.20
C CYS A 26 12.76 -5.66 8.27
N SER A 27 13.25 -4.45 8.10
CA SER A 27 12.72 -3.40 7.24
C SER A 27 13.83 -2.81 6.39
N SER A 28 13.58 -2.63 5.10
CA SER A 28 14.52 -1.95 4.21
C SER A 28 14.69 -0.45 4.52
N ALA A 29 13.79 0.14 5.32
CA ALA A 29 13.81 1.56 5.67
C ALA A 29 14.38 1.83 7.07
N THR A 30 14.14 0.93 8.02
CA THR A 30 14.48 1.13 9.44
C THR A 30 15.41 0.05 10.00
N GLY A 31 15.79 -0.94 9.19
CA GLY A 31 16.68 -2.03 9.61
C GLY A 31 15.96 -3.06 10.48
N ALA A 32 16.65 -3.56 11.51
CA ALA A 32 16.11 -4.58 12.41
C ALA A 32 14.86 -4.07 13.14
N MET A 33 13.86 -4.95 13.25
CA MET A 33 12.60 -4.67 13.93
C MET A 33 12.18 -5.86 14.78
N ASN A 34 11.27 -5.64 15.72
CA ASN A 34 10.62 -6.72 16.45
C ASN A 34 9.23 -6.24 16.88
N MET A 35 8.29 -6.27 15.94
CA MET A 35 6.92 -5.85 16.20
C MET A 35 5.90 -6.74 15.48
N PRO A 36 4.70 -6.95 16.04
CA PRO A 36 3.62 -7.63 15.33
C PRO A 36 3.23 -6.87 14.06
N LEU A 37 2.99 -7.60 12.97
CA LEU A 37 2.54 -7.00 11.70
C LEU A 37 1.24 -6.20 11.87
N GLN A 38 0.35 -6.66 12.73
CA GLN A 38 -0.96 -6.03 12.98
C GLN A 38 -0.84 -4.62 13.57
N GLN A 39 0.30 -4.25 14.17
CA GLN A 39 0.54 -2.87 14.62
C GLN A 39 0.83 -1.92 13.45
N LEU A 40 1.31 -2.44 12.32
CA LEU A 40 1.51 -1.66 11.10
C LEU A 40 0.27 -1.71 10.20
N VAL A 41 -0.42 -2.85 10.17
CA VAL A 41 -1.46 -3.17 9.19
C VAL A 41 -2.54 -4.03 9.88
N PRO A 42 -3.43 -3.41 10.67
CA PRO A 42 -4.34 -4.15 11.54
C PRO A 42 -5.29 -5.09 10.78
N ASP A 43 -5.75 -4.69 9.59
CA ASP A 43 -6.86 -5.36 8.91
C ASP A 43 -6.43 -6.34 7.81
N ILE A 44 -5.13 -6.64 7.65
CA ILE A 44 -4.67 -7.51 6.56
C ILE A 44 -4.78 -9.00 6.88
N ASP A 45 -5.46 -9.74 6.01
CA ASP A 45 -5.60 -11.19 6.14
C ASP A 45 -4.36 -11.92 5.58
N ILE A 46 -3.41 -12.24 6.47
CA ILE A 46 -2.16 -12.95 6.14
C ILE A 46 -2.37 -14.41 5.70
N ARG A 47 -3.58 -14.96 5.86
CA ARG A 47 -3.88 -16.33 5.42
C ARG A 47 -3.96 -16.42 3.91
N LYS A 48 -4.26 -15.31 3.23
CA LYS A 48 -4.27 -15.22 1.77
C LYS A 48 -2.85 -15.23 1.22
N ASP A 49 -2.67 -15.84 0.05
CA ASP A 49 -1.38 -15.86 -0.65
C ASP A 49 -0.92 -14.45 -1.02
N VAL A 50 -1.88 -13.61 -1.42
CA VAL A 50 -1.69 -12.19 -1.68
C VAL A 50 -2.84 -11.41 -1.05
N ALA A 51 -2.52 -10.33 -0.35
CA ALA A 51 -3.51 -9.39 0.16
C ALA A 51 -3.03 -7.96 -0.05
N MET A 52 -3.97 -7.03 -0.23
CA MET A 52 -3.66 -5.63 -0.46
C MET A 52 -4.60 -4.74 0.36
N ALA A 53 -4.11 -3.59 0.78
CA ALA A 53 -4.91 -2.58 1.47
C ALA A 53 -4.41 -1.16 1.15
N ILE A 54 -5.26 -0.17 1.41
CA ILE A 54 -4.88 1.24 1.44
C ILE A 54 -4.89 1.67 2.91
N LEU A 55 -3.78 2.24 3.37
CA LEU A 55 -3.65 2.79 4.71
C LEU A 55 -3.64 4.32 4.64
N PRO A 56 -4.27 5.02 5.59
CA PRO A 56 -4.20 6.49 5.68
C PRO A 56 -2.77 6.97 5.96
N GLY A 57 -1.94 6.11 6.55
CA GLY A 57 -0.53 6.32 6.81
C GLY A 57 0.10 5.11 7.50
N THR A 58 1.37 5.25 7.87
CA THR A 58 2.10 4.26 8.67
C THR A 58 2.67 4.96 9.91
N PRO A 59 3.07 4.27 10.98
CA PRO A 59 3.65 4.93 12.15
C PRO A 59 4.81 5.88 11.83
N MET A 60 5.63 5.56 10.81
CA MET A 60 6.74 6.40 10.35
C MET A 60 6.33 7.53 9.39
N MET A 61 5.16 7.42 8.76
CA MET A 61 4.60 8.44 7.88
C MET A 61 3.07 8.50 8.07
N PRO A 62 2.59 9.04 9.20
CA PRO A 62 1.18 8.92 9.62
C PRO A 62 0.22 9.72 8.72
N ASN A 63 0.70 10.81 8.11
CA ASN A 63 -0.12 11.74 7.33
C ASN A 63 0.02 11.54 5.81
N LYS A 64 0.56 10.38 5.38
CA LYS A 64 0.82 10.12 3.96
C LYS A 64 0.24 8.76 3.58
N PRO A 65 -0.88 8.70 2.82
CA PRO A 65 -1.53 7.44 2.48
C PRO A 65 -0.60 6.54 1.67
N THR A 66 -0.75 5.23 1.86
CA THR A 66 0.08 4.22 1.18
C THR A 66 -0.75 3.02 0.80
N MET A 67 -0.43 2.44 -0.35
CA MET A 67 -0.92 1.11 -0.69
C MET A 67 0.07 0.10 -0.16
N VAL A 68 -0.44 -0.99 0.36
CA VAL A 68 0.38 -2.06 0.89
C VAL A 68 0.00 -3.40 0.28
N ILE A 69 1.01 -4.26 0.13
CA ILE A 69 0.86 -5.59 -0.48
C ILE A 69 1.55 -6.59 0.43
N TRP A 70 0.80 -7.63 0.80
CA TRP A 70 1.28 -8.83 1.47
C TRP A 70 1.49 -9.93 0.43
N TYR A 71 2.61 -10.63 0.55
CA TYR A 71 2.92 -11.83 -0.20
C TYR A 71 3.36 -12.95 0.75
N ARG A 72 2.57 -14.01 0.83
CA ARG A 72 2.83 -15.15 1.72
C ARG A 72 3.97 -16.01 1.17
N ASN A 73 4.82 -16.50 2.07
CA ASN A 73 5.75 -17.57 1.76
C ASN A 73 5.04 -18.93 2.01
N PRO A 74 4.85 -19.78 0.98
CA PRO A 74 4.15 -21.06 1.16
C PRO A 74 4.94 -22.09 1.98
N LEU A 75 6.26 -21.92 2.10
CA LEU A 75 7.14 -22.84 2.83
C LEU A 75 7.25 -22.51 4.33
N LEU A 76 6.80 -21.33 4.74
CA LEU A 76 6.91 -20.84 6.11
C LEU A 76 5.56 -20.38 6.63
N ASN A 77 5.14 -20.90 7.78
CA ASN A 77 3.87 -20.50 8.39
C ASN A 77 3.88 -19.03 8.78
N ASP A 78 2.76 -18.34 8.51
CA ASP A 78 2.53 -16.95 8.90
C ASP A 78 3.69 -15.98 8.60
N SER A 79 4.39 -16.25 7.49
CA SER A 79 5.63 -15.59 7.10
C SER A 79 5.58 -15.18 5.63
N GLY A 80 6.35 -14.17 5.26
CA GLY A 80 6.24 -13.58 3.94
C GLY A 80 6.92 -12.22 3.84
N VAL A 81 6.58 -11.50 2.77
CA VAL A 81 7.10 -10.16 2.50
C VAL A 81 5.93 -9.20 2.45
N PHE A 82 6.11 -8.06 3.09
CA PHE A 82 5.18 -6.96 3.00
C PHE A 82 5.87 -5.79 2.29
N THR A 83 5.20 -5.15 1.34
CA THR A 83 5.73 -3.96 0.66
C THR A 83 4.75 -2.82 0.74
N SER A 84 5.27 -1.61 0.87
CA SER A 84 4.49 -0.37 0.91
C SER A 84 4.84 0.51 -0.28
N LEU A 85 3.83 1.12 -0.87
CA LEU A 85 3.88 1.88 -2.12
C LEU A 85 3.25 3.26 -1.92
N ASN A 86 3.85 4.29 -2.49
CA ASN A 86 3.26 5.62 -2.62
C ASN A 86 2.05 5.54 -3.55
N ILE A 87 0.96 6.17 -3.13
CA ILE A 87 -0.19 6.43 -3.99
C ILE A 87 -0.01 7.84 -4.55
N ASN A 88 0.24 7.97 -5.86
CA ASN A 88 0.29 9.25 -6.56
C ASN A 88 -0.75 9.26 -7.69
N LEU A 89 -1.85 9.97 -7.49
CA LEU A 89 -2.95 10.07 -8.46
C LEU A 89 -2.91 11.36 -9.28
N THR A 90 -1.98 12.28 -9.00
CA THR A 90 -1.86 13.57 -9.69
C THR A 90 -1.85 13.47 -11.22
N PRO A 91 -1.05 12.59 -11.87
CA PRO A 91 -1.07 12.50 -13.32
C PRO A 91 -2.43 12.06 -13.87
N TYR A 92 -3.17 11.22 -13.14
CA TYR A 92 -4.49 10.79 -13.56
C TYR A 92 -5.55 11.88 -13.37
N LEU A 93 -5.45 12.67 -12.29
CA LEU A 93 -6.34 13.82 -12.07
C LEU A 93 -6.20 14.85 -13.19
N LEU A 94 -4.97 15.13 -13.63
CA LEU A 94 -4.70 16.03 -14.77
C LEU A 94 -5.29 15.50 -16.09
N TYR A 95 -5.35 14.18 -16.25
CA TYR A 95 -6.00 13.57 -17.41
C TYR A 95 -7.52 13.75 -17.35
N THR A 96 -8.15 13.55 -16.19
CA THR A 96 -9.60 13.77 -16.04
C THR A 96 -10.02 15.23 -16.22
N THR A 97 -9.18 16.20 -15.88
CA THR A 97 -9.47 17.62 -16.15
C THR A 97 -9.41 18.00 -17.62
N ARG A 98 -8.82 17.15 -18.48
CA ARG A 98 -8.71 17.39 -19.93
C ARG A 98 -9.79 16.68 -20.75
N GLN A 99 -10.58 15.82 -20.11
CA GLN A 99 -11.66 15.06 -20.73
C GLN A 99 -12.96 15.45 -20.01
N ASP A 100 -13.81 16.22 -20.68
CA ASP A 100 -15.03 16.80 -20.09
C ASP A 100 -16.05 15.75 -19.57
N ASP A 101 -15.83 14.46 -19.86
CA ASP A 101 -16.72 13.34 -19.49
C ASP A 101 -16.37 12.62 -18.17
N PHE A 102 -15.32 13.03 -17.43
CA PHE A 102 -14.93 12.36 -16.17
C PHE A 102 -15.04 13.25 -14.92
N ASN A 103 -15.96 12.90 -14.02
CA ASN A 103 -16.19 13.63 -12.76
C ASN A 103 -15.28 13.20 -11.58
N GLY A 104 -14.39 12.23 -11.76
CA GLY A 104 -13.46 11.79 -10.72
C GLY A 104 -12.81 10.43 -10.96
N ILE A 105 -11.92 10.04 -10.04
CA ILE A 105 -11.19 8.76 -10.05
C ILE A 105 -11.41 8.06 -8.71
N ALA A 106 -11.74 6.77 -8.75
CA ALA A 106 -11.78 5.91 -7.58
C ALA A 106 -10.77 4.77 -7.74
N LEU A 107 -9.89 4.60 -6.74
CA LEU A 107 -9.02 3.44 -6.62
C LEU A 107 -9.61 2.49 -5.58
N ILE A 108 -9.89 1.25 -5.98
CA ILE A 108 -10.47 0.23 -5.12
C ILE A 108 -9.46 -0.91 -4.95
N VAL A 109 -9.16 -1.25 -3.69
CA VAL A 109 -8.22 -2.32 -3.33
C VAL A 109 -8.93 -3.32 -2.44
N GLY A 110 -9.04 -4.56 -2.92
CA GLY A 110 -9.82 -5.61 -2.26
C GLY A 110 -11.33 -5.49 -2.47
N TYR A 111 -12.03 -6.63 -2.35
CA TYR A 111 -13.50 -6.66 -2.37
C TYR A 111 -14.02 -6.47 -0.94
N THR A 112 -14.09 -5.23 -0.48
CA THR A 112 -14.93 -4.85 0.66
C THR A 112 -15.84 -3.72 0.19
N GLY A 113 -17.07 -4.09 -0.19
CA GLY A 113 -18.07 -3.20 -0.77
C GLY A 113 -18.58 -2.10 0.16
N ARG A 114 -17.74 -1.09 0.45
CA ARG A 114 -18.16 0.25 0.87
C ARG A 114 -17.25 1.29 0.22
N SER A 115 -17.60 1.64 -1.01
CA SER A 115 -17.11 2.85 -1.65
C SER A 115 -17.69 4.06 -0.92
N ALA A 116 -16.88 4.77 -0.14
CA ALA A 116 -17.24 6.12 0.31
C ALA A 116 -16.83 7.11 -0.79
N VAL A 117 -17.74 7.40 -1.72
CA VAL A 117 -17.59 8.54 -2.63
C VAL A 117 -17.89 9.80 -1.83
N SER A 118 -16.85 10.55 -1.46
CA SER A 118 -17.02 11.89 -0.90
C SER A 118 -17.12 12.89 -2.05
N SER A 119 -18.34 13.27 -2.42
CA SER A 119 -18.59 14.41 -3.31
C SER A 119 -18.50 15.71 -2.51
N ARG A 120 -17.32 16.05 -1.97
CA ARG A 120 -17.12 17.37 -1.38
C ARG A 120 -16.78 18.33 -2.53
N LYS A 121 -17.81 18.98 -3.08
CA LYS A 121 -17.65 20.14 -3.95
C LYS A 121 -16.88 21.20 -3.14
N LEU A 122 -15.67 21.54 -3.57
CA LEU A 122 -14.98 22.72 -3.07
C LEU A 122 -15.69 23.93 -3.70
N PRO A 123 -16.26 24.86 -2.90
CA PRO A 123 -16.74 26.11 -3.45
C PRO A 123 -15.51 26.89 -3.91
N VAL A 124 -15.48 27.24 -5.19
CA VAL A 124 -14.57 28.25 -5.71
C VAL A 124 -15.11 29.59 -5.20
N GLY A 125 -14.39 30.16 -4.24
CA GLY A 125 -14.53 31.55 -3.80
C GLY A 125 -13.35 32.35 -4.32
#